data_AF-B9XNF6-F1
#
_entry.id   AF-B9XNF6-F1
#
_cell.length_a   1.000
_cell.length_b   1.000
_cell.length_c   1.000
_cell.angle_alpha   90.00
_cell.angle_beta   90.00
_cell.angle_gamma   90.00
#
_symmetry.space_group_name_H-M   'P 1'
#
loop_
_entity.id
_entity.type
_entity.pdbx_description
1 polymer ?
#
loop_
_entity_poly.entity_id
_entity_poly.type
_entity_poly.pdbx_seq_one_letter_code
_entity_poly.pdbx_strand_id
1 'polypeptide(L)'
;MCSVLDRIDRSLADENPVFVHCWARRGRTGTVIGCHLMRHELATSENVISEISDLRRYMPSGRDSSHHTPEQIRMVRNWKKGF
;
A
#
# COMPACT_ATOMS: atom_id res chain seq x y z
N MET A 1 4.62 4.33 10.32
CA MET A 1 3.67 4.26 9.18
C MET A 1 2.52 5.24 9.35
N CYS A 2 1.94 5.38 10.54
CA CYS A 2 0.90 6.39 10.82
C CYS A 2 1.20 7.77 10.25
N SER A 3 2.38 8.35 10.54
CA SER A 3 2.76 9.67 10.03
C SER A 3 2.73 9.81 8.51
N VAL A 4 3.13 8.76 7.77
CA VAL A 4 3.10 8.74 6.31
C VAL A 4 1.67 8.72 5.81
N LEU A 5 0.83 7.85 6.38
CA LEU A 5 -0.57 7.74 6.00
C LEU A 5 -1.38 8.98 6.41
N ASP A 6 -1.10 9.58 7.56
CA ASP A 6 -1.72 10.83 8.00
C ASP A 6 -1.38 11.97 7.02
N ARG A 7 -0.15 11.99 6.49
CA ARG A 7 0.24 12.98 5.47
C ARG A 7 -0.45 12.72 4.13
N ILE A 8 -0.59 11.46 3.74
CA ILE A 8 -1.34 11.07 2.54
C ILE A 8 -2.80 11.49 2.68
N ASP A 9 -3.46 11.14 3.79
CA ASP A 9 -4.86 11.44 4.06
C ASP A 9 -5.11 12.95 4.00
N ARG A 10 -4.24 13.76 4.62
CA ARG A 10 -4.34 15.23 4.54
C ARG A 10 -4.21 15.75 3.10
N SER A 11 -3.21 15.29 2.36
CA SER A 11 -3.02 15.71 0.96
C SER A 11 -4.23 15.37 0.10
N LEU A 12 -4.79 14.17 0.26
CA LEU A 12 -5.98 13.75 -0.50
C LEU A 12 -7.23 14.52 -0.10
N ALA A 13 -7.38 14.88 1.19
CA ALA A 13 -8.48 15.74 1.64
C ALA A 13 -8.41 17.15 1.04
N ASP A 14 -7.20 17.63 0.74
CA ASP A 14 -6.95 18.90 0.04
C ASP A 14 -7.01 18.76 -1.50
N GLU A 15 -7.57 17.67 -2.03
CA GLU A 15 -7.65 17.34 -3.46
C GLU A 15 -6.28 17.31 -4.17
N ASN A 16 -5.19 17.13 -3.43
CA ASN A 16 -3.83 17.07 -3.95
C ASN A 16 -3.40 15.60 -4.14
N PRO A 17 -3.27 15.10 -5.39
CA PRO A 17 -2.91 13.71 -5.64
C PRO A 17 -1.54 13.35 -5.10
N VAL A 18 -1.41 12.16 -4.51
CA VAL A 18 -0.15 11.70 -3.92
C VAL A 18 0.54 10.66 -4.79
N PHE A 19 1.81 10.89 -5.09
CA PHE A 19 2.67 9.93 -5.76
C PHE A 19 3.62 9.24 -4.76
N VAL A 20 3.43 7.94 -4.54
CA VAL A 20 4.31 7.13 -3.66
C VAL A 20 5.29 6.33 -4.51
N HIS A 21 6.58 6.45 -4.22
CA HIS A 21 7.61 5.68 -4.90
C HIS A 21 8.69 5.16 -3.94
N CYS A 22 9.47 4.20 -4.44
CA CYS A 22 10.75 3.81 -3.89
C CYS A 22 11.67 3.52 -5.07
N TRP A 23 12.82 2.87 -4.87
CA TRP A 23 13.72 2.53 -5.97
C TRP A 23 13.05 1.65 -7.02
N ALA A 24 12.53 0.49 -6.62
CA ALA A 24 11.94 -0.49 -7.53
C ALA A 24 10.41 -0.39 -7.64
N ARG A 25 9.79 0.56 -6.93
CA ARG A 25 8.33 0.74 -6.80
C ARG A 25 7.59 -0.56 -6.44
N ARG A 26 8.19 -1.45 -5.64
CA ARG A 26 7.67 -2.78 -5.29
C ARG A 26 7.37 -2.90 -3.79
N GLY A 27 8.29 -3.42 -2.98
CA GLY A 27 8.03 -3.72 -1.56
C GLY A 27 7.61 -2.53 -0.70
N ARG A 28 8.47 -1.49 -0.57
CA ARG A 28 8.15 -0.32 0.27
C ARG A 28 6.93 0.47 -0.22
N THR A 29 6.80 0.63 -1.54
CA THR A 29 5.65 1.31 -2.15
C THR A 29 4.37 0.50 -1.89
N GLY A 30 4.40 -0.80 -2.17
CA GLY A 30 3.27 -1.69 -1.92
C GLY A 30 2.90 -1.76 -0.44
N THR A 31 3.88 -1.66 0.48
CA THR A 31 3.60 -1.63 1.93
C THR A 31 2.80 -0.39 2.31
N VAL A 32 3.19 0.80 1.84
CA VAL A 32 2.45 2.04 2.09
C VAL A 32 1.05 1.97 1.48
N ILE A 33 0.95 1.54 0.21
CA ILE A 33 -0.34 1.41 -0.48
C ILE A 33 -1.24 0.38 0.24
N GLY A 34 -0.71 -0.77 0.63
CA GLY A 34 -1.45 -1.80 1.35
C GLY A 34 -1.98 -1.31 2.70
N CYS A 35 -1.15 -0.64 3.49
CA CYS A 35 -1.60 -0.04 4.74
C CYS A 35 -2.65 1.06 4.51
N HIS A 36 -2.55 1.84 3.43
CA HIS A 36 -3.57 2.82 3.05
C HIS A 36 -4.90 2.13 2.69
N LEU A 37 -4.88 1.08 1.88
CA LEU A 37 -6.07 0.29 1.54
C LEU A 37 -6.75 -0.27 2.80
N MET A 38 -5.98 -0.88 3.70
CA MET A 38 -6.49 -1.42 4.98
C MET A 38 -7.05 -0.32 5.89
N ARG A 39 -6.43 0.87 5.92
CA ARG A 39 -6.85 2.00 6.77
C ARG A 39 -8.20 2.58 6.38
N HIS A 40 -8.53 2.53 5.09
CA HIS A 40 -9.76 3.07 4.51
C HIS A 40 -10.76 1.97 4.15
N GLU A 41 -10.56 0.74 4.66
CA GLU A 41 -11.46 -0.39 4.46
C GLU A 41 -11.69 -0.74 2.97
N LEU A 42 -10.72 -0.40 2.11
CA LEU A 42 -10.73 -0.70 0.67
C LEU A 42 -10.23 -2.12 0.35
N ALA A 43 -9.63 -2.78 1.34
CA ALA A 43 -9.17 -4.16 1.27
C ALA A 43 -9.22 -4.81 2.67
N THR A 44 -9.21 -6.14 2.69
CA THR A 44 -9.13 -6.97 3.90
C THR A 44 -7.75 -7.61 4.05
N SER A 45 -7.47 -8.17 5.22
CA SER A 45 -6.22 -8.91 5.48
C SER A 45 -5.99 -10.06 4.50
N GLU A 46 -7.05 -10.64 3.96
CA GLU A 46 -7.02 -11.77 3.06
C GLU A 46 -6.64 -11.33 1.64
N ASN A 47 -7.24 -10.25 1.13
CA ASN A 47 -7.10 -9.83 -0.28
C ASN A 47 -6.11 -8.67 -0.52
N VAL A 48 -5.67 -7.93 0.50
CA VAL A 48 -4.86 -6.71 0.29
C VAL A 48 -3.61 -6.92 -0.58
N ILE A 49 -2.98 -8.09 -0.54
CA ILE A 49 -1.83 -8.41 -1.40
C ILE A 49 -2.23 -8.67 -2.86
N SER A 50 -3.39 -9.29 -3.10
CA SER A 50 -3.91 -9.46 -4.47
C SER A 50 -4.37 -8.12 -5.02
N GLU A 51 -5.04 -7.28 -4.23
CA GLU A 51 -5.43 -5.92 -4.63
C GLU A 51 -4.22 -5.09 -5.08
N ILE A 52 -3.12 -5.12 -4.32
CA ILE A 52 -1.87 -4.44 -4.73
C ILE A 52 -1.34 -4.99 -6.05
N SER A 53 -1.45 -6.30 -6.27
CA SER A 53 -0.99 -6.94 -7.50
C SER A 53 -1.88 -6.55 -8.69
N ASP A 54 -3.19 -6.49 -8.50
CA ASP A 54 -4.16 -6.09 -9.50
C ASP A 54 -4.00 -4.62 -9.91
N LEU A 55 -3.80 -3.72 -8.94
CA LEU A 55 -3.48 -2.30 -9.19
C LEU A 55 -2.19 -2.13 -10.02
N ARG A 56 -1.30 -3.12 -9.98
CA ARG A 56 -0.02 -3.10 -10.69
C ARG A 56 -0.03 -3.85 -12.01
N ARG A 57 -1.10 -4.56 -12.37
CA ARG A 57 -1.12 -5.53 -13.49
C ARG A 57 -0.67 -4.98 -14.84
N TYR A 58 -0.78 -3.67 -15.06
CA TYR A 58 -0.36 -2.99 -16.30
C TYR A 58 1.06 -2.42 -16.26
N MET A 59 1.75 -2.51 -15.12
CA MET A 59 3.15 -2.10 -15.02
C MET A 59 4.05 -3.16 -15.67
N PRO A 60 5.21 -2.78 -16.24
CA PRO A 60 6.17 -3.74 -16.79
C PRO A 60 6.59 -4.84 -15.79
N SER A 61 6.67 -4.50 -14.50
CA SER A 61 6.92 -5.42 -13.38
C SER A 61 5.66 -5.76 -12.58
N GLY A 62 4.49 -5.65 -13.21
CA GLY A 62 3.18 -5.89 -12.61
C GLY A 62 2.83 -7.36 -12.47
N ARG A 63 3.41 -8.20 -13.34
CA ARG A 63 3.26 -9.66 -13.31
C ARG A 63 4.24 -10.34 -12.36
N ASP A 64 5.28 -9.64 -11.94
CA ASP A 64 6.13 -10.10 -10.85
C ASP A 64 5.30 -10.07 -9.57
N SER A 65 5.42 -11.10 -8.72
CA SER A 65 4.82 -11.03 -7.38
C SER A 65 5.24 -9.71 -6.73
N SER A 66 4.30 -8.98 -6.13
CA SER A 66 4.66 -7.79 -5.37
C SER A 66 5.70 -8.23 -4.35
N HIS A 67 6.96 -7.84 -4.55
CA HIS A 67 8.11 -8.36 -3.78
C HIS A 67 8.07 -7.77 -2.37
N HIS A 68 7.01 -8.09 -1.64
CA HIS A 68 6.89 -7.89 -0.22
C HIS A 68 7.66 -9.00 0.45
N THR A 69 8.52 -8.64 1.40
CA THR A 69 9.06 -9.62 2.33
C THR A 69 7.93 -10.14 3.23
N PRO A 70 8.09 -11.31 3.88
CA PRO A 70 7.11 -11.80 4.84
C PRO A 70 6.75 -10.79 5.93
N GLU A 71 7.70 -9.95 6.36
CA GLU A 71 7.49 -8.89 7.35
C GLU A 71 6.62 -7.76 6.78
N GLN A 72 6.81 -7.38 5.53
CA GLN A 72 5.98 -6.38 4.86
C GLN A 72 4.55 -6.89 4.67
N ILE A 73 4.38 -8.15 4.26
CA ILE A 73 3.06 -8.79 4.16
C ILE A 73 2.38 -8.78 5.54
N ARG A 74 3.11 -9.19 6.59
CA ARG A 74 2.59 -9.21 7.97
C ARG A 74 2.17 -7.83 8.42
N MET A 75 2.98 -6.80 8.16
CA MET A 75 2.67 -5.42 8.52
C MET A 75 1.39 -4.94 7.82
N VAL A 76 1.26 -5.18 6.51
CA VAL A 76 0.08 -4.78 5.75
C VAL A 76 -1.17 -5.48 6.26
N ARG A 77 -1.13 -6.82 6.39
CA ARG A 77 -2.29 -7.60 6.84
C ARG A 77 -2.76 -7.27 8.25
N ASN A 78 -1.85 -6.85 9.13
CA ASN A 78 -2.17 -6.51 10.51
C ASN A 78 -2.33 -5.00 10.73
N TRP A 79 -2.34 -4.20 9.65
CA TRP A 79 -2.49 -2.76 9.77
C TRP A 79 -3.85 -2.39 10.38
N LYS A 80 -3.84 -1.56 11.42
CA LYS A 80 -5.04 -1.00 12.07
C LYS A 80 -4.86 0.49 12.26
N LYS A 81 -5.92 1.27 11.98
CA LYS A 81 -5.92 2.72 12.21
C LYS A 81 -5.65 3.00 13.69
N GLY A 82 -4.56 3.70 14.01
CA GLY A 82 -4.19 4.07 15.38
C GLY A 82 -3.08 3.22 16.04
N PHE A 83 -2.48 2.25 15.32
CA PHE A 83 -1.31 1.47 15.76
C PHE A 83 -0.08 1.72 14.87
#